data_AF-A0A085WTM0-F1
#
_entry.id   AF-A0A085WTM0-F1
#
_cell.length_a   1.000
_cell.length_b   1.000
_cell.length_c   1.000
_cell.angle_alpha   90.00
_cell.angle_beta   90.00
_cell.angle_gamma   90.00
#
_symmetry.space_group_name_H-M   'P 1'
#
loop_
_entity.id
_entity.type
_entity.pdbx_description
1 polymer ?
#
loop_
_entity_poly.entity_id
_entity_poly.type
_entity_poly.pdbx_seq_one_letter_code
_entity_poly.pdbx_strand_id
1 'polypeptide(L)' 'MTTETPTLTREKDGWLIRVKMGGRIQEVHCTNEVQARYFAVMLALNPLKPTRFRN' A
#
# COMPACT_ATOMS: atom_id res chain seq x y z
N MET A 1 5.88 16.35 -1.90
CA MET A 1 5.69 14.88 -1.87
C MET A 1 4.64 14.59 -0.82
N THR A 2 3.36 14.69 -1.17
CA THR A 2 2.24 14.37 -0.28
C THR A 2 1.75 12.99 -0.69
N THR A 3 2.04 12.01 0.15
CA THR A 3 1.41 10.69 0.09
C THR A 3 -0.04 10.86 0.53
N GLU A 4 -0.99 10.52 -0.34
CA GLU A 4 -2.39 10.48 0.06
C GLU A 4 -2.62 9.29 0.99
N THR A 5 -3.60 9.42 1.89
CA THR A 5 -3.91 8.41 2.92
C THR A 5 -4.11 7.03 2.27
N PRO A 6 -3.38 5.99 2.72
CA PRO A 6 -3.53 4.65 2.17
C PRO A 6 -4.94 4.12 2.43
N THR A 7 -5.60 3.66 1.37
CA THR A 7 -6.93 3.05 1.44
C THR A 7 -6.78 1.54 1.55
N LEU A 8 -7.30 0.96 2.64
CA LEU A 8 -7.38 -0.48 2.82
C LEU A 8 -8.74 -0.97 2.36
N THR A 9 -8.76 -1.92 1.44
CA THR A 9 -9.96 -2.57 0.93
C THR A 9 -9.86 -4.07 1.19
N ARG A 10 -10.88 -4.66 1.80
CA ARG A 10 -10.95 -6.11 1.96
C ARG A 10 -11.46 -6.73 0.66
N GLU A 11 -10.71 -7.67 0.11
CA GLU A 11 -11.09 -8.47 -1.06
C GLU A 11 -11.48 -9.89 -0.63
N LYS A 12 -12.03 -10.69 -1.57
CA LYS A 12 -12.50 -12.06 -1.27
C LYS A 12 -11.40 -12.97 -0.70
N ASP A 13 -10.17 -12.84 -1.19
CA ASP A 13 -9.02 -13.68 -0.84
C ASP A 13 -7.91 -12.92 -0.08
N GLY A 14 -8.19 -11.71 0.41
CA GLY A 14 -7.19 -10.92 1.12
C GLY A 14 -7.53 -9.45 1.29
N TRP A 15 -6.50 -8.62 1.24
CA TRP A 15 -6.51 -7.20 1.48
C TRP A 15 -5.78 -6.48 0.37
N LEU A 16 -6.43 -5.48 -0.20
CA LEU A 16 -5.87 -4.57 -1.18
C LEU A 16 -5.56 -3.24 -0.50
N ILE A 17 -4.33 -2.77 -0.63
CA ILE A 17 -3.89 -1.46 -0.16
C ILE A 17 -3.66 -0.59 -1.38
N ARG A 18 -4.39 0.51 -1.47
CA ARG A 18 -4.22 1.53 -2.52
C ARG A 18 -3.59 2.77 -1.91
N VAL A 19 -2.42 3.15 -2.42
CA VAL A 19 -1.71 4.36 -1.99
C VAL A 19 -1.45 5.24 -3.18
N LYS A 20 -1.89 6.50 -3.11
CA LYS A 20 -1.64 7.47 -4.18
C LYS A 20 -0.45 8.35 -3.80
N MET A 21 0.62 8.26 -4.57
CA MET A 21 1.87 8.99 -4.37
C MET A 21 2.18 9.82 -5.60
N GLY A 22 2.17 11.15 -5.47
CA GLY A 22 2.63 12.05 -6.53
C GLY A 22 1.94 11.85 -7.89
N GLY A 23 0.64 11.54 -7.88
CA GLY A 23 -0.15 11.28 -9.09
C GLY A 23 -0.10 9.85 -9.62
N ARG A 24 0.61 8.92 -8.96
CA ARG A 24 0.60 7.48 -9.26
C ARG A 24 -0.11 6.70 -8.17
N ILE A 25 -0.91 5.71 -8.56
CA ILE A 25 -1.56 4.79 -7.64
C ILE A 25 -0.70 3.53 -7.55
N GLN A 26 -0.36 3.11 -6.34
CA GLN A 26 0.29 1.84 -6.06
C GLN A 26 -0.69 0.92 -5.33
N GLU A 27 -0.80 -0.29 -5.85
CA GLU A 27 -1.66 -1.34 -5.34
C GLU A 27 -0.79 -2.44 -4.73
N VAL A 28 -1.07 -2.78 -3.48
CA VAL A 28 -0.38 -3.86 -2.77
C VAL A 28 -1.42 -4.85 -2.31
N HIS A 29 -1.29 -6.09 -2.77
CA HIS A 29 -2.15 -7.19 -2.36
C HIS A 29 -1.49 -7.93 -1.20
N CYS A 30 -2.25 -8.19 -0.16
CA CYS A 30 -1.81 -8.87 1.06
C CYS A 30 -2.81 -9.97 1.38
N THR A 31 -2.34 -11.13 1.80
CA THR A 31 -3.22 -12.22 2.24
C THR A 31 -3.65 -12.05 3.71
N ASN A 32 -2.93 -11.25 4.49
CA ASN A 32 -3.16 -11.05 5.92
C ASN A 32 -3.48 -9.59 6.28
N GLU A 33 -4.47 -9.37 7.17
CA GLU A 33 -4.86 -8.03 7.63
C GLU A 33 -3.71 -7.31 8.34
N VAL A 34 -2.97 -8.03 9.19
CA VAL A 34 -1.84 -7.49 9.96
C VAL A 34 -0.74 -6.97 9.02
N GLN A 35 -0.45 -7.72 7.95
CA GLN A 35 0.49 -7.28 6.91
C GLN A 35 -0.07 -6.05 6.19
N ALA A 36 -1.36 -6.03 5.88
CA ALA A 36 -1.97 -4.90 5.19
C ALA A 36 -1.90 -3.60 6.00
N ARG A 37 -2.20 -3.65 7.30
CA ARG A 37 -2.07 -2.51 8.21
C ARG A 37 -0.61 -2.06 8.33
N TYR A 38 0.32 -3.00 8.46
CA TYR A 38 1.75 -2.70 8.54
C TYR A 38 2.26 -1.97 7.29
N PHE A 39 1.90 -2.46 6.10
CA PHE A 39 2.26 -1.83 4.83
C PHE A 39 1.58 -0.47 4.65
N ALA A 40 0.32 -0.30 5.03
CA ALA A 40 -0.36 0.99 4.98
C ALA A 40 0.38 2.05 5.84
N VAL A 41 0.74 1.70 7.08
CA VAL A 41 1.49 2.61 7.97
C VAL A 41 2.88 2.89 7.43
N MET A 42 3.60 1.88 6.95
CA MET A 42 4.91 2.04 6.32
C MET A 42 4.86 2.96 5.10
N LEU A 43 3.89 2.78 4.21
CA LEU A 43 3.72 3.59 3.01
C LEU A 43 3.30 5.03 3.34
N ALA A 44 2.56 5.24 4.43
CA ALA A 44 2.18 6.57 4.91
C ALA A 44 3.37 7.33 5.54
N LEU A 45 4.15 6.65 6.38
CA LEU A 45 5.30 7.23 7.11
C LEU A 45 6.52 7.42 6.21
N ASN A 46 6.70 6.54 5.24
CA ASN A 46 7.80 6.61 4.30
C ASN A 46 7.24 6.35 2.90
N PRO A 47 7.03 7.40 2.07
CA PRO A 47 6.71 7.22 0.67
C PRO A 47 7.92 6.60 -0.01
N LEU A 48 8.09 5.30 0.15
CA LEU A 48 9.19 4.54 -0.41
C LEU A 48 9.15 4.79 -1.92
N LYS A 49 10.24 5.34 -2.45
CA LYS A 49 10.46 5.37 -3.90
C LYS A 49 10.18 3.96 -4.42
N PRO A 50 9.50 3.83 -5.58
CA PRO A 50 9.04 2.55 -6.08
C PRO A 50 10.23 1.66 -6.43
N THR A 51 10.77 0.95 -5.45
CA THR A 51 11.67 -0.16 -5.66
C THR A 51 10.78 -1.31 -6.08
N ARG A 52 10.77 -1.55 -7.40
CA ARG A 52 10.25 -2.76 -8.03
C ARG A 52 10.78 -3.97 -7.25
N PHE A 53 10.01 -4.48 -6.30
CA PHE A 53 10.24 -5.82 -5.79
C PHE A 53 9.75 -6.78 -6.86
N ARG A 54 10.70 -7.15 -7.73
CA ARG A 54 10.60 -8.28 -8.65
C ARG A 54 11.32 -9.44 -7.96
N ASN A 55 10.57 -10.47 -7.58
CA ASN A 55 11.10 -11.83 -7.45
C ASN A 55 10.00 -12.79 -7.87
#